data_AF-K2MG77-F1
#
_entry.id   AF-K2MG77-F1
#
_cell.length_a   1.000
_cell.length_b   1.000
_cell.length_c   1.000
_cell.angle_alpha   90.00
_cell.angle_beta   90.00
_cell.angle_gamma   90.00
#
_symmetry.space_group_name_H-M   'P 1'
#
loop_
_entity.id
_entity.type
_entity.pdbx_description
1 polymer ?
#
loop_
_entity_poly.entity_id
_entity_poly.type
_entity_poly.pdbx_seq_one_letter_code
_entity_poly.pdbx_strand_id
1 'polypeptide(L)'
;FQGNDIQEVSVVFTSSDSSNIYYNSWLQLSDNLFRVSPSDVFPFFYPTANLRKSTVSVSGNRFMSSTGTPTVLLIPAGSSDLTNGAIVAACNTVNGEEGVEYRIPSEYNAAILSCSDPCILAKSCFPAYTTTASSDGCACTCAEGGHGDACLPVAVPEPASTDGADLCVRDVSVDVEVNVSFGMSVVCYVGVTFAADVVVDVELMSGSVRNVTLANCRFVGTASLYVVGWRSDPPVGERADVLISGL
;
A
#
# COMPACT_ATOMS: atom_id res chain seq x y z
N PHE A 1 18.51 -16.34 1.30
CA PHE A 1 18.21 -15.34 0.26
C PHE A 1 17.96 -14.02 0.97
N GLN A 2 19.00 -13.17 1.01
CA GLN A 2 19.05 -11.88 1.69
C GLN A 2 19.04 -10.77 0.65
N GLY A 3 18.32 -9.68 0.93
CA GLY A 3 18.62 -8.34 0.43
C GLY A 3 18.19 -8.03 -1.00
N ASN A 4 16.98 -7.49 -1.17
CA ASN A 4 16.63 -6.72 -2.36
C ASN A 4 17.03 -5.24 -2.15
N ASP A 5 17.40 -4.56 -3.22
CA ASP A 5 18.07 -3.25 -3.19
C ASP A 5 17.34 -2.30 -4.16
N ILE A 6 16.49 -1.42 -3.60
CA ILE A 6 15.86 -0.33 -4.34
C ILE A 6 16.78 0.87 -4.25
N GLN A 7 17.40 1.35 -5.33
CA GLN A 7 18.45 2.37 -5.21
C GLN A 7 17.88 3.78 -4.93
N GLU A 8 16.78 4.20 -5.58
CA GLU A 8 16.17 5.52 -5.40
C GLU A 8 14.69 5.48 -5.85
N VAL A 9 13.75 5.10 -4.96
CA VAL A 9 12.31 5.25 -5.24
C VAL A 9 11.87 6.57 -4.63
N SER A 10 11.12 7.38 -5.38
CA SER A 10 10.78 8.75 -4.94
C SER A 10 9.34 8.93 -4.48
N VAL A 11 8.33 8.22 -5.02
CA VAL A 11 6.96 8.25 -4.44
C VAL A 11 6.15 7.00 -4.79
N VAL A 12 5.33 6.48 -3.86
CA VAL A 12 4.35 5.37 -4.10
C VAL A 12 2.92 5.89 -4.33
N PHE A 13 2.63 7.10 -3.86
CA PHE A 13 1.36 7.77 -4.05
C PHE A 13 1.60 9.28 -4.08
N THR A 14 1.39 9.94 -5.22
CA THR A 14 1.30 11.40 -5.32
C THR A 14 -0.08 11.75 -5.80
N SER A 15 -0.76 12.65 -5.11
CA SER A 15 -1.96 13.29 -5.64
C SER A 15 -1.69 14.78 -5.85
N SER A 16 -2.19 15.37 -6.92
CA SER A 16 -2.19 16.84 -7.09
C SER A 16 -3.36 17.50 -6.35
N ASP A 17 -4.35 16.69 -5.94
CA ASP A 17 -5.64 17.07 -5.40
C ASP A 17 -6.06 16.12 -4.28
N SER A 18 -7.02 16.49 -3.43
CA SER A 18 -7.45 15.64 -2.32
C SER A 18 -7.85 14.24 -2.78
N SER A 19 -7.30 13.21 -2.13
CA SER A 19 -7.55 11.81 -2.51
C SER A 19 -8.78 11.27 -1.79
N ASN A 20 -9.76 10.76 -2.55
CA ASN A 20 -10.96 10.16 -1.97
C ASN A 20 -10.81 8.64 -1.89
N ILE A 21 -10.75 8.09 -0.68
CA ILE A 21 -10.70 6.65 -0.42
C ILE A 21 -12.02 6.29 0.28
N TYR A 22 -13.04 5.92 -0.47
CA TYR A 22 -14.41 5.74 0.04
C TYR A 22 -14.93 4.32 -0.14
N TYR A 23 -16.06 4.03 0.52
CA TYR A 23 -16.89 2.84 0.28
C TYR A 23 -16.17 1.50 0.46
N ASN A 24 -15.47 1.31 1.58
CA ASN A 24 -14.68 0.10 1.84
C ASN A 24 -13.54 -0.10 0.84
N SER A 25 -12.98 0.99 0.31
CA SER A 25 -11.70 0.97 -0.39
C SER A 25 -10.53 0.85 0.58
N TRP A 26 -9.41 0.31 0.10
CA TRP A 26 -8.23 0.02 0.91
C TRP A 26 -6.95 0.44 0.19
N LEU A 27 -6.03 1.03 0.94
CA LEU A 27 -4.64 1.20 0.52
C LEU A 27 -3.73 0.57 1.56
N GLN A 28 -2.93 -0.41 1.15
CA GLN A 28 -2.00 -1.10 2.04
C GLN A 28 -0.60 -1.12 1.43
N LEU A 29 0.36 -0.58 2.18
CA LEU A 29 1.79 -0.69 1.93
C LEU A 29 2.40 -1.53 3.05
N SER A 30 2.79 -2.77 2.76
CA SER A 30 3.35 -3.65 3.77
C SER A 30 4.61 -4.40 3.37
N ASP A 31 5.53 -4.55 4.33
CA ASP A 31 6.75 -5.36 4.18
C ASP A 31 7.65 -4.95 3.01
N ASN A 32 7.64 -3.67 2.63
CA ASN A 32 8.47 -3.13 1.56
C ASN A 32 9.84 -2.65 2.10
N LEU A 33 10.86 -2.73 1.26
CA LEU A 33 12.20 -2.20 1.53
C LEU A 33 12.49 -0.96 0.68
N PHE A 34 12.24 0.21 1.26
CA PHE A 34 12.57 1.48 0.63
C PHE A 34 14.02 1.86 0.91
N ARG A 35 14.74 2.37 -0.08
CA ARG A 35 15.95 3.16 0.17
C ARG A 35 15.66 4.56 -0.28
N VAL A 36 15.80 5.48 0.66
CA VAL A 36 15.17 6.79 0.59
C VAL A 36 16.23 7.86 0.77
N SER A 37 16.08 8.91 -0.02
CA SER A 37 16.71 10.18 0.27
C SER A 37 15.92 10.91 1.37
N PRO A 38 16.52 11.88 2.08
CA PRO A 38 15.86 12.61 3.18
C PRO A 38 14.59 13.37 2.75
N SER A 39 14.47 13.66 1.46
CA SER A 39 13.35 14.36 0.84
C SER A 39 12.15 13.46 0.54
N ASP A 40 12.33 12.15 0.58
CA ASP A 40 11.38 11.22 0.00
C ASP A 40 10.34 10.80 1.05
N VAL A 41 9.09 10.69 0.63
CA VAL A 41 7.92 10.52 1.51
C VAL A 41 7.01 9.43 0.98
N PHE A 42 6.59 8.50 1.85
CA PHE A 42 5.86 7.30 1.42
C PHE A 42 4.82 6.84 2.42
N PRO A 43 3.51 6.85 2.13
CA PRO A 43 2.83 7.51 1.01
C PRO A 43 2.60 9.01 1.27
N PHE A 44 2.36 9.78 0.20
CA PHE A 44 2.14 11.23 0.26
C PHE A 44 0.74 11.62 -0.28
N PHE A 45 -0.15 12.05 0.61
CA PHE A 45 -1.44 12.60 0.21
C PHE A 45 -1.36 14.12 0.15
N TYR A 46 -1.94 14.74 -0.88
CA TYR A 46 -1.93 16.20 -0.98
C TYR A 46 -3.26 16.76 -1.49
N PRO A 47 -3.81 17.82 -0.87
CA PRO A 47 -3.44 18.34 0.45
C PRO A 47 -4.00 17.47 1.59
N THR A 48 -5.06 16.70 1.34
CA THR A 48 -5.79 15.88 2.32
C THR A 48 -6.06 14.48 1.78
N ALA A 49 -6.42 13.55 2.67
CA ALA A 49 -7.04 12.27 2.34
C ALA A 49 -8.46 12.25 2.91
N ASN A 50 -9.46 11.98 2.08
CA ASN A 50 -10.84 11.83 2.56
C ASN A 50 -11.13 10.34 2.71
N LEU A 51 -11.63 9.93 3.88
CA LEU A 51 -11.77 8.52 4.25
C LEU A 51 -13.20 8.20 4.69
N ARG A 52 -13.92 7.36 3.93
CA ARG A 52 -15.28 6.90 4.27
C ARG A 52 -15.34 5.38 4.31
N LYS A 53 -15.49 4.81 5.51
CA LYS A 53 -15.48 3.36 5.76
C LYS A 53 -14.29 2.68 5.08
N SER A 54 -13.12 3.29 5.13
CA SER A 54 -11.94 2.88 4.38
C SER A 54 -10.73 2.84 5.28
N THR A 55 -9.63 2.23 4.82
CA THR A 55 -8.38 2.27 5.59
C THR A 55 -7.16 2.46 4.71
N VAL A 56 -6.25 3.28 5.24
CA VAL A 56 -4.87 3.40 4.80
C VAL A 56 -3.99 2.70 5.83
N SER A 57 -3.23 1.70 5.40
CA SER A 57 -2.33 0.92 6.26
C SER A 57 -0.90 1.00 5.73
N VAL A 58 0.04 1.36 6.61
CA VAL A 58 1.48 1.38 6.30
C VAL A 58 2.20 0.61 7.39
N SER A 59 2.57 -0.65 7.12
CA SER A 59 3.03 -1.55 8.18
C SER A 59 4.22 -2.41 7.79
N GLY A 60 5.15 -2.65 8.72
CA GLY A 60 6.27 -3.58 8.51
C GLY A 60 7.32 -3.11 7.50
N ASN A 61 7.23 -1.88 7.00
CA ASN A 61 8.16 -1.38 5.99
C ASN A 61 9.52 -1.02 6.61
N ARG A 62 10.59 -1.24 5.84
CA ARG A 62 11.95 -0.87 6.22
C ARG A 62 12.47 0.21 5.29
N PHE A 63 12.96 1.29 5.88
CA PHE A 63 13.53 2.44 5.21
C PHE A 63 15.04 2.46 5.43
N MET A 64 15.83 2.42 4.37
CA MET A 64 17.27 2.62 4.43
C MET A 64 17.54 4.08 4.13
N SER A 65 17.98 4.83 5.14
CA SER A 65 18.27 6.26 5.00
C SER A 65 19.73 6.53 5.38
N SER A 66 20.47 7.21 4.50
CA SER A 66 21.84 7.62 4.78
C SER A 66 21.90 8.87 5.68
N THR A 67 20.83 9.68 5.71
CA THR A 67 20.76 10.93 6.47
C THR A 67 19.33 11.25 6.90
N GLY A 68 19.13 11.69 8.14
CA GLY A 68 17.82 12.12 8.64
C GLY A 68 16.80 11.00 8.82
N THR A 69 15.65 11.39 9.38
CA THR A 69 14.52 10.49 9.63
C THR A 69 13.54 10.54 8.45
N PRO A 70 13.19 9.39 7.84
CA PRO A 70 12.24 9.37 6.74
C PRO A 70 10.82 9.61 7.25
N THR A 71 10.02 10.34 6.45
CA THR A 71 8.58 10.47 6.68
C THR A 71 7.83 9.34 5.98
N VAL A 72 7.22 8.46 6.77
CA VAL A 72 6.56 7.20 6.34
C VAL A 72 5.05 7.36 6.18
N LEU A 73 4.52 8.56 6.41
CA LEU A 73 3.20 8.96 5.94
C LEU A 73 3.11 10.47 6.10
N LEU A 74 2.73 11.17 5.04
CA LEU A 74 2.49 12.61 5.09
C LEU A 74 1.10 12.93 4.54
N ILE A 75 0.33 13.62 5.38
CA ILE A 75 -0.92 14.27 5.04
C ILE A 75 -0.77 15.74 5.50
N PRO A 76 -0.60 16.71 4.59
CA PRO A 76 -0.33 18.10 4.97
C PRO A 76 -1.48 18.79 5.71
N ALA A 77 -2.74 18.41 5.42
CA ALA A 77 -3.92 19.09 5.96
C ALA A 77 -5.02 18.13 6.44
N GLY A 78 -5.75 18.56 7.47
CA GLY A 78 -6.91 17.85 8.02
C GLY A 78 -8.05 17.74 7.01
N SER A 79 -8.85 16.69 7.11
CA SER A 79 -10.10 16.53 6.37
C SER A 79 -11.29 16.53 7.33
N SER A 80 -12.41 17.11 6.92
CA SER A 80 -13.69 16.95 7.61
C SER A 80 -14.48 15.71 7.14
N ASP A 81 -14.01 15.04 6.09
CA ASP A 81 -14.69 13.90 5.48
C ASP A 81 -14.06 12.57 5.91
N LEU A 82 -14.22 12.26 7.19
CA LEU A 82 -13.62 11.11 7.88
C LEU A 82 -14.69 10.19 8.48
N THR A 83 -15.60 9.69 7.65
CA THR A 83 -16.74 8.88 8.12
C THR A 83 -16.33 7.42 8.32
N ASN A 84 -15.96 7.01 9.54
CA ASN A 84 -15.43 5.67 9.84
C ASN A 84 -14.20 5.30 9.00
N GLY A 85 -13.38 6.29 8.63
CA GLY A 85 -12.08 6.06 8.03
C GLY A 85 -11.04 5.71 9.10
N ALA A 86 -10.03 4.92 8.75
CA ALA A 86 -8.92 4.62 9.62
C ALA A 86 -7.57 4.82 8.92
N ILE A 87 -6.59 5.30 9.69
CA ILE A 87 -5.18 5.28 9.32
C ILE A 87 -4.46 4.44 10.36
N VAL A 88 -3.73 3.44 9.90
CA VAL A 88 -2.96 2.55 10.76
C VAL A 88 -1.52 2.51 10.26
N ALA A 89 -0.57 2.79 11.15
CA ALA A 89 0.84 2.62 10.87
C ALA A 89 1.46 1.71 11.94
N ALA A 90 2.14 0.64 11.54
CA ALA A 90 2.63 -0.34 12.50
C ALA A 90 4.02 -0.84 12.14
N CYS A 91 4.95 -0.74 13.10
CA CYS A 91 6.30 -1.31 13.00
C CYS A 91 7.03 -0.98 11.68
N ASN A 92 7.05 0.30 11.31
CA ASN A 92 7.93 0.77 10.25
C ASN A 92 9.27 1.19 10.86
N THR A 93 10.36 0.84 10.19
CA THR A 93 11.72 0.99 10.73
C THR A 93 12.61 1.79 9.79
N VAL A 94 13.56 2.55 10.34
CA VAL A 94 14.65 3.18 9.60
C VAL A 94 15.97 2.52 9.99
N ASN A 95 16.74 2.05 9.02
CA ASN A 95 18.01 1.36 9.22
C ASN A 95 17.95 0.17 10.23
N GLY A 96 16.78 -0.45 10.35
CA GLY A 96 16.54 -1.56 11.28
C GLY A 96 16.09 -1.15 12.68
N GLU A 97 15.96 0.14 12.96
CA GLU A 97 15.50 0.69 14.25
C GLU A 97 14.16 1.41 14.11
N GLU A 98 13.46 1.61 15.22
CA GLU A 98 12.32 2.52 15.26
C GLU A 98 12.76 3.98 15.12
N GLY A 99 11.81 4.89 14.91
CA GLY A 99 12.10 6.33 14.85
C GLY A 99 11.89 6.94 13.48
N VAL A 100 11.00 6.36 12.67
CA VAL A 100 10.43 7.00 11.48
C VAL A 100 9.46 8.12 11.85
N GLU A 101 9.22 9.06 10.94
CA GLU A 101 8.29 10.17 11.15
C GLU A 101 6.93 9.91 10.49
N TYR A 102 5.85 10.34 11.15
CA TYR A 102 4.51 10.40 10.59
C TYR A 102 3.98 11.82 10.72
N ARG A 103 3.64 12.46 9.60
CA ARG A 103 3.13 13.83 9.55
C ARG A 103 1.65 13.79 9.20
N ILE A 104 0.83 13.50 10.19
CA ILE A 104 -0.62 13.27 10.05
C ILE A 104 -1.36 14.26 10.95
N PRO A 105 -2.36 15.01 10.44
CA PRO A 105 -3.19 15.90 11.24
C PRO A 105 -4.01 15.12 12.26
N SER A 106 -4.25 15.73 13.43
CA SER A 106 -4.94 15.09 14.55
C SER A 106 -6.36 14.60 14.21
N GLU A 107 -7.01 15.22 13.23
CA GLU A 107 -8.36 14.91 12.76
C GLU A 107 -8.51 13.45 12.32
N TYR A 108 -7.43 12.84 11.81
CA TYR A 108 -7.43 11.46 11.33
C TYR A 108 -7.42 10.40 12.43
N ASN A 109 -7.12 10.77 13.69
CA ASN A 109 -7.00 9.83 14.81
C ASN A 109 -6.16 8.58 14.46
N ALA A 110 -5.02 8.78 13.80
CA ALA A 110 -4.19 7.68 13.30
C ALA A 110 -3.67 6.78 14.43
N ALA A 111 -3.75 5.46 14.24
CA ALA A 111 -3.19 4.48 15.15
C ALA A 111 -1.74 4.19 14.75
N ILE A 112 -0.78 4.62 15.57
CA ILE A 112 0.66 4.40 15.34
C ILE A 112 1.18 3.40 16.37
N LEU A 113 1.67 2.24 15.91
CA LEU A 113 2.07 1.11 16.73
C LEU A 113 3.57 0.83 16.57
N SER A 114 4.28 0.73 17.70
CA SER A 114 5.70 0.33 17.76
C SER A 114 5.89 -1.14 17.38
N CYS A 115 7.08 -1.53 16.96
CA CYS A 115 7.58 -2.90 16.75
C CYS A 115 7.77 -3.74 18.02
N SER A 116 7.51 -3.21 19.22
CA SER A 116 7.78 -3.90 20.49
C SER A 116 6.96 -5.17 20.70
N ASP A 117 5.73 -5.18 20.21
CA ASP A 117 4.87 -6.36 20.24
C ASP A 117 5.23 -7.24 19.02
N PRO A 118 5.66 -8.50 19.22
CA PRO A 118 5.92 -9.42 18.11
C PRO A 118 4.65 -9.69 17.28
N CYS A 119 3.48 -9.36 17.83
CA CYS A 119 2.17 -9.68 17.30
C CYS A 119 1.24 -8.49 17.09
N ILE A 120 1.78 -7.46 16.45
CA ILE A 120 0.97 -6.34 16.04
C ILE A 120 0.01 -6.80 14.94
N LEU A 121 -1.28 -6.78 15.27
CA LEU A 121 -2.37 -7.12 14.35
C LEU A 121 -2.19 -6.44 12.99
N ALA A 122 -2.01 -5.13 12.95
CA ALA A 122 -1.89 -4.38 11.70
C ALA A 122 -0.61 -4.66 10.88
N LYS A 123 0.36 -5.38 11.47
CA LYS A 123 1.55 -5.88 10.77
C LYS A 123 1.30 -7.27 10.19
N SER A 124 0.64 -8.15 10.95
CA SER A 124 0.50 -9.57 10.58
C SER A 124 -0.81 -9.87 9.85
N CYS A 125 -1.84 -9.06 10.10
CA CYS A 125 -3.20 -9.27 9.68
C CYS A 125 -3.78 -7.96 9.12
N PHE A 126 -4.73 -8.09 8.20
CA PHE A 126 -5.54 -6.98 7.75
C PHE A 126 -6.71 -6.74 8.71
N PRO A 127 -6.73 -5.62 9.47
CA PRO A 127 -7.65 -5.50 10.60
C PRO A 127 -9.13 -5.62 10.22
N ALA A 128 -9.53 -5.11 9.05
CA ALA A 128 -10.94 -5.08 8.66
C ALA A 128 -11.53 -6.46 8.32
N TYR A 129 -10.70 -7.41 7.90
CA TYR A 129 -11.13 -8.77 7.61
C TYR A 129 -10.53 -9.79 8.57
N THR A 130 -10.09 -9.36 9.75
CA THR A 130 -9.58 -10.25 10.79
C THR A 130 -10.58 -10.35 11.94
N THR A 131 -11.06 -11.56 12.23
CA THR A 131 -11.96 -11.83 13.36
C THR A 131 -11.20 -12.01 14.66
N THR A 132 -10.09 -12.74 14.63
CA THR A 132 -9.20 -12.97 15.76
C THR A 132 -7.75 -13.07 15.25
N ALA A 133 -6.80 -12.70 16.10
CA ALA A 133 -5.41 -13.09 15.92
C ALA A 133 -4.92 -13.82 17.16
N SER A 134 -4.15 -14.87 16.91
CA SER A 134 -3.46 -15.64 17.92
C SER A 134 -2.36 -14.81 18.56
N SER A 135 -2.27 -14.82 19.89
CA SER A 135 -1.11 -14.29 20.61
C SER A 135 0.15 -15.15 20.41
N ASP A 136 -0.01 -16.37 19.90
CA ASP A 136 1.07 -17.31 19.59
C ASP A 136 1.27 -17.36 18.06
N GLY A 137 2.35 -16.73 17.58
CA GLY A 137 2.74 -16.76 16.16
C GLY A 137 1.92 -15.89 15.20
N CYS A 138 1.00 -15.05 15.68
CA CYS A 138 0.31 -14.03 14.88
C CYS A 138 -0.53 -14.52 13.72
N ALA A 139 -1.02 -15.75 13.85
CA ALA A 139 -1.97 -16.32 12.92
C ALA A 139 -3.29 -15.55 12.96
N CYS A 140 -3.78 -15.15 11.78
CA CYS A 140 -5.02 -14.41 11.61
C CYS A 140 -6.15 -15.37 11.26
N THR A 141 -7.34 -15.16 11.84
CA THR A 141 -8.56 -15.85 11.41
C THR A 141 -9.43 -14.88 10.61
N CYS A 142 -9.65 -15.19 9.34
CA CYS A 142 -10.31 -14.25 8.44
C CYS A 142 -11.83 -14.21 8.59
N ALA A 143 -12.38 -13.00 8.49
CA ALA A 143 -13.79 -12.77 8.25
C ALA A 143 -14.13 -13.05 6.78
N GLU A 144 -15.42 -13.04 6.47
CA GLU A 144 -15.88 -13.11 5.07
C GLU A 144 -15.24 -11.99 4.23
N GLY A 145 -14.70 -12.36 3.07
CA GLY A 145 -14.01 -11.45 2.14
C GLY A 145 -12.51 -11.26 2.41
N GLY A 146 -11.97 -11.75 3.53
CA GLY A 146 -10.53 -11.78 3.76
C GLY A 146 -9.84 -12.93 3.04
N HIS A 147 -8.65 -12.70 2.51
CA HIS A 147 -7.90 -13.67 1.73
C HIS A 147 -6.51 -13.99 2.30
N GLY A 148 -6.15 -15.28 2.28
CA GLY A 148 -4.85 -15.78 2.72
C GLY A 148 -4.60 -15.66 4.23
N ASP A 149 -3.37 -15.97 4.65
CA ASP A 149 -3.01 -16.04 6.08
C ASP A 149 -3.05 -14.69 6.81
N ALA A 150 -2.95 -13.59 6.06
CA ALA A 150 -3.02 -12.23 6.57
C ALA A 150 -4.41 -11.58 6.39
N CYS A 151 -5.42 -12.31 5.89
CA CYS A 151 -6.78 -11.83 5.69
C CYS A 151 -6.91 -10.58 4.81
N LEU A 152 -6.06 -10.47 3.79
CA LEU A 152 -5.95 -9.29 2.94
C LEU A 152 -7.25 -9.03 2.14
N PRO A 153 -7.53 -7.78 1.77
CA PRO A 153 -8.74 -7.41 1.04
C PRO A 153 -8.75 -7.92 -0.40
N VAL A 154 -7.57 -8.26 -0.93
CA VAL A 154 -7.37 -8.86 -2.24
C VAL A 154 -6.62 -10.17 -2.03
N ALA A 155 -7.01 -11.20 -2.78
CA ALA A 155 -6.26 -12.45 -2.83
C ALA A 155 -4.84 -12.18 -3.32
N VAL A 156 -3.85 -12.42 -2.45
CA VAL A 156 -2.45 -12.40 -2.86
C VAL A 156 -2.25 -13.57 -3.84
N PRO A 157 -1.72 -13.32 -5.04
CA PRO A 157 -1.51 -14.37 -6.01
C PRO A 157 -0.55 -15.42 -5.47
N GLU A 158 -1.00 -16.67 -5.39
CA GLU A 158 -0.14 -17.81 -5.05
C GLU A 158 0.93 -18.04 -6.15
N PRO A 159 2.08 -18.68 -5.85
CA PRO A 159 3.05 -19.06 -6.87
C PRO A 159 2.38 -19.88 -7.98
N ALA A 160 2.84 -19.71 -9.22
CA ALA A 160 2.19 -20.23 -10.43
C ALA A 160 1.75 -21.70 -10.27
N SER A 161 0.44 -21.91 -10.16
CA SER A 161 -0.17 -23.23 -10.29
C SER A 161 -0.52 -23.45 -11.76
N THR A 162 -0.36 -24.68 -12.24
CA THR A 162 -0.53 -25.04 -13.65
C THR A 162 -1.98 -25.00 -14.16
N ASP A 163 -2.94 -24.65 -13.32
CA ASP A 163 -4.37 -24.96 -13.52
C ASP A 163 -5.29 -23.74 -13.64
N GLY A 164 -4.75 -22.54 -13.87
CA GLY A 164 -5.56 -21.33 -14.07
C GLY A 164 -4.90 -20.35 -15.03
N ALA A 165 -5.70 -19.62 -15.81
CA ALA A 165 -5.22 -18.46 -16.55
C ALA A 165 -4.73 -17.41 -15.54
N ASP A 166 -3.44 -17.42 -15.25
CA ASP A 166 -2.79 -16.48 -14.35
C ASP A 166 -2.97 -15.07 -14.93
N LEU A 167 -3.76 -14.24 -14.25
CA LEU A 167 -4.01 -12.85 -14.65
C LEU A 167 -2.86 -11.92 -14.25
N CYS A 168 -1.86 -12.44 -13.53
CA CYS A 168 -0.71 -11.70 -13.07
C CYS A 168 0.44 -11.76 -14.08
N VAL A 169 1.05 -10.61 -14.33
CA VAL A 169 2.33 -10.55 -15.04
C VAL A 169 3.43 -10.89 -14.03
N ARG A 170 4.28 -11.86 -14.36
CA ARG A 170 5.27 -12.40 -13.43
C ARG A 170 6.70 -12.38 -13.93
N ASP A 171 7.64 -12.12 -13.02
CA ASP A 171 9.08 -12.38 -13.16
C ASP A 171 9.72 -11.84 -14.47
N VAL A 172 9.16 -10.75 -15.00
CA VAL A 172 9.66 -10.06 -16.20
C VAL A 172 10.33 -8.75 -15.84
N SER A 173 11.18 -8.25 -16.75
CA SER A 173 11.73 -6.90 -16.67
C SER A 173 10.99 -5.99 -17.64
N VAL A 174 10.59 -4.81 -17.18
CA VAL A 174 9.89 -3.79 -17.96
C VAL A 174 10.73 -2.51 -17.94
N ASP A 175 11.16 -2.08 -19.12
CA ASP A 175 12.03 -0.91 -19.33
C ASP A 175 11.29 0.27 -19.97
N VAL A 176 9.99 0.13 -20.19
CA VAL A 176 9.11 1.16 -20.74
C VAL A 176 8.05 1.57 -19.72
N GLU A 177 7.62 2.82 -19.79
CA GLU A 177 6.58 3.34 -18.91
C GLU A 177 5.29 2.54 -19.06
N VAL A 178 4.71 2.15 -17.93
CA VAL A 178 3.45 1.42 -17.85
C VAL A 178 2.35 2.36 -17.40
N ASN A 179 1.35 2.58 -18.25
CA ASN A 179 0.16 3.33 -17.91
C ASN A 179 -1.04 2.40 -17.82
N VAL A 180 -1.43 2.07 -16.59
CA VAL A 180 -2.70 1.39 -16.33
C VAL A 180 -3.77 2.45 -16.14
N SER A 181 -4.65 2.56 -17.13
CA SER A 181 -5.76 3.50 -17.09
C SER A 181 -7.03 2.85 -17.60
N PHE A 182 -7.12 2.53 -18.90
CA PHE A 182 -8.41 2.23 -19.51
C PHE A 182 -8.76 0.73 -19.61
N GLY A 183 -9.95 0.36 -19.14
CA GLY A 183 -10.60 -0.93 -19.43
C GLY A 183 -10.13 -2.14 -18.61
N MET A 184 -9.24 -1.94 -17.63
CA MET A 184 -8.78 -2.97 -16.71
C MET A 184 -9.48 -2.81 -15.36
N SER A 185 -10.01 -3.91 -14.79
CA SER A 185 -10.54 -3.95 -13.41
C SER A 185 -9.54 -4.52 -12.41
N VAL A 186 -8.50 -5.19 -12.90
CA VAL A 186 -7.46 -5.83 -12.09
C VAL A 186 -6.10 -5.53 -12.70
N VAL A 187 -5.17 -5.09 -11.85
CA VAL A 187 -3.74 -4.98 -12.13
C VAL A 187 -3.02 -5.91 -11.19
N CYS A 188 -2.22 -6.82 -11.73
CA CYS A 188 -1.45 -7.75 -10.93
C CYS A 188 -0.04 -7.92 -11.49
N TYR A 189 0.96 -7.56 -10.67
CA TYR A 189 2.38 -7.80 -10.94
C TYR A 189 2.99 -8.57 -9.78
N VAL A 190 3.72 -9.64 -10.10
CA VAL A 190 4.44 -10.45 -9.10
C VAL A 190 5.88 -10.66 -9.53
N GLY A 191 6.87 -10.26 -8.71
CA GLY A 191 8.27 -10.50 -9.07
C GLY A 191 8.80 -9.66 -10.25
N VAL A 192 8.03 -8.67 -10.72
CA VAL A 192 8.39 -7.87 -11.90
C VAL A 192 9.43 -6.81 -11.53
N THR A 193 10.42 -6.62 -12.40
CA THR A 193 11.41 -5.55 -12.28
C THR A 193 11.07 -4.40 -13.22
N PHE A 194 10.77 -3.23 -12.68
CA PHE A 194 10.50 -2.00 -13.41
C PHE A 194 11.74 -1.11 -13.44
N ALA A 195 12.22 -0.80 -14.63
CA ALA A 195 13.27 0.18 -14.90
C ALA A 195 12.73 1.51 -15.46
N ALA A 196 11.40 1.62 -15.58
CA ALA A 196 10.67 2.82 -15.92
C ALA A 196 9.42 2.95 -15.03
N ASP A 197 8.79 4.13 -15.08
CA ASP A 197 7.67 4.45 -14.19
C ASP A 197 6.43 3.60 -14.46
N VAL A 198 5.70 3.32 -13.38
CA VAL A 198 4.39 2.65 -13.42
C VAL A 198 3.35 3.62 -12.89
N VAL A 199 2.38 3.97 -13.72
CA VAL A 199 1.26 4.83 -13.35
C VAL A 199 -0.01 3.99 -13.37
N VAL A 200 -0.72 3.95 -12.24
CA VAL A 200 -2.02 3.29 -12.09
C VAL A 200 -3.05 4.35 -11.76
N ASP A 201 -3.85 4.73 -12.75
CA ASP A 201 -4.98 5.63 -12.57
C ASP A 201 -6.21 4.82 -12.19
N VAL A 202 -6.48 4.78 -10.88
CA VAL A 202 -7.59 4.01 -10.32
C VAL A 202 -8.91 4.57 -10.81
N GLU A 203 -9.06 5.86 -11.10
CA GLU A 203 -10.31 6.47 -11.58
C GLU A 203 -10.65 6.06 -13.01
N LEU A 204 -9.65 5.76 -13.84
CA LEU A 204 -9.83 5.33 -15.23
C LEU A 204 -10.08 3.82 -15.39
N MET A 205 -9.77 3.02 -14.36
CA MET A 205 -10.04 1.58 -14.35
C MET A 205 -11.54 1.28 -14.56
N SER A 206 -11.86 0.05 -14.95
CA SER A 206 -13.25 -0.38 -15.18
C SER A 206 -13.78 -1.26 -14.06
N GLY A 207 -15.09 -1.30 -13.88
CA GLY A 207 -15.75 -2.19 -12.92
C GLY A 207 -15.95 -1.56 -11.54
N SER A 208 -16.85 -2.15 -10.75
CA SER A 208 -17.21 -1.67 -9.42
C SER A 208 -16.20 -2.01 -8.34
N VAL A 209 -15.31 -2.97 -8.61
CA VAL A 209 -14.20 -3.34 -7.72
C VAL A 209 -12.93 -3.29 -8.55
N ARG A 210 -12.01 -2.41 -8.16
CA ARG A 210 -10.77 -2.12 -8.88
C ARG A 210 -9.60 -2.59 -8.03
N ASN A 211 -8.93 -3.66 -8.46
CA ASN A 211 -7.87 -4.28 -7.67
C ASN A 211 -6.50 -3.95 -8.26
N VAL A 212 -5.59 -3.47 -7.42
CA VAL A 212 -4.20 -3.22 -7.80
C VAL A 212 -3.33 -4.00 -6.84
N THR A 213 -2.52 -4.91 -7.38
CA THR A 213 -1.59 -5.73 -6.59
C THR A 213 -0.22 -5.72 -7.21
N LEU A 214 0.76 -5.21 -6.46
CA LEU A 214 2.17 -5.37 -6.76
C LEU A 214 2.78 -6.13 -5.59
N ALA A 215 3.20 -7.37 -5.85
CA ALA A 215 3.80 -8.24 -4.86
C ALA A 215 5.23 -8.60 -5.27
N ASN A 216 6.20 -8.42 -4.38
CA ASN A 216 7.61 -8.75 -4.63
C ASN A 216 8.20 -8.12 -5.90
N CYS A 217 7.68 -6.96 -6.33
CA CYS A 217 8.16 -6.25 -7.51
C CYS A 217 9.37 -5.38 -7.14
N ARG A 218 10.24 -5.06 -8.11
CA ARG A 218 11.42 -4.23 -7.88
C ARG A 218 11.39 -3.01 -8.78
N PHE A 219 11.65 -1.84 -8.21
CA PHE A 219 11.88 -0.61 -8.97
C PHE A 219 13.37 -0.27 -8.95
N VAL A 220 13.96 -0.07 -10.12
CA VAL A 220 15.41 0.17 -10.28
C VAL A 220 15.69 1.47 -11.00
N GLY A 221 16.87 2.04 -10.76
CA GLY A 221 17.22 3.36 -11.29
C GLY A 221 16.30 4.42 -10.69
N THR A 222 15.66 5.21 -11.55
CA THR A 222 14.72 6.28 -11.18
C THR A 222 13.24 5.85 -11.26
N ALA A 223 12.98 4.57 -11.56
CA ALA A 223 11.62 4.06 -11.73
C ALA A 223 10.79 4.24 -10.46
N SER A 224 9.59 4.79 -10.61
CA SER A 224 8.67 5.07 -9.50
C SER A 224 7.28 4.49 -9.76
N LEU A 225 6.52 4.29 -8.69
CA LEU A 225 5.14 3.80 -8.74
C LEU A 225 4.17 4.93 -8.37
N TYR A 226 3.29 5.29 -9.28
CA TYR A 226 2.27 6.30 -9.05
C TYR A 226 0.90 5.63 -9.04
N VAL A 227 0.33 5.42 -7.86
CA VAL A 227 -1.10 5.07 -7.77
C VAL A 227 -1.89 6.35 -7.59
N VAL A 228 -2.71 6.70 -8.58
CA VAL A 228 -3.56 7.89 -8.57
C VAL A 228 -4.96 7.45 -8.18
N GLY A 229 -5.43 7.92 -7.02
CA GLY A 229 -6.77 7.65 -6.52
C GLY A 229 -7.84 8.54 -7.17
N TRP A 230 -9.07 8.42 -6.70
CA TRP A 230 -10.21 9.21 -7.15
C TRP A 230 -10.04 10.70 -6.88
N ARG A 231 -10.18 11.53 -7.92
CA ARG A 231 -10.16 13.00 -7.78
C ARG A 231 -11.50 13.56 -7.30
N SER A 232 -12.60 12.88 -7.63
CA SER A 232 -13.95 13.20 -7.14
C SER A 232 -14.52 12.10 -6.26
N ASP A 233 -15.69 12.34 -5.65
CA ASP A 233 -16.45 11.31 -4.93
C ASP A 233 -16.77 10.16 -5.92
N PRO A 234 -16.25 8.93 -5.72
CA PRO A 234 -16.57 7.80 -6.58
C PRO A 234 -18.08 7.50 -6.60
N PRO A 235 -18.60 6.83 -7.64
CA PRO A 235 -19.98 6.38 -7.63
C PRO A 235 -20.25 5.40 -6.48
N VAL A 236 -21.47 5.45 -5.93
CA VAL A 236 -21.87 4.57 -4.82
C VAL A 236 -21.74 3.10 -5.24
N GLY A 237 -21.02 2.33 -4.43
CA GLY A 237 -20.78 0.91 -4.68
C GLY A 237 -19.51 0.62 -5.48
N GLU A 238 -18.78 1.67 -5.91
CA GLU A 238 -17.42 1.51 -6.43
C GLU A 238 -16.39 1.55 -5.30
N ARG A 239 -15.42 0.64 -5.37
CA ARG A 239 -14.28 0.60 -4.44
C ARG A 239 -12.99 0.26 -5.16
N ALA A 240 -11.88 0.65 -4.54
CA ALA A 240 -10.54 0.33 -5.00
C ALA A 240 -9.72 -0.30 -3.87
N ASP A 241 -9.10 -1.44 -4.18
CA ASP A 241 -8.31 -2.22 -3.25
C ASP A 241 -6.87 -2.28 -3.77
N VAL A 242 -5.98 -1.51 -3.14
CA VAL A 242 -4.59 -1.36 -3.53
C VAL A 242 -3.68 -2.02 -2.51
N LEU A 243 -2.95 -3.05 -2.94
CA LEU A 243 -1.96 -3.77 -2.16
C LEU A 243 -0.58 -3.65 -2.80
N ILE A 244 0.35 -3.05 -2.06
CA ILE A 244 1.76 -2.95 -2.41
C ILE A 244 2.56 -3.67 -1.33
N SER A 245 3.15 -4.82 -1.68
CA SER A 245 3.88 -5.62 -0.71
C SER A 245 5.16 -6.24 -1.22
N GLY A 246 6.14 -6.37 -0.32
CA GLY A 246 7.41 -7.03 -0.60
C GLY A 246 8.28 -6.34 -1.66
N LEU A 247 8.05 -5.05 -1.94
CA LEU A 247 8.90 -4.27 -2.85
C LEU A 247 10.37 -4.25 -2.40
#